data_AF-A0A3N5QW89-F1
#
_entry.id   AF-A0A3N5QW89-F1
#
_cell.length_a   1.000
_cell.length_b   1.000
_cell.length_c   1.000
_cell.angle_alpha   90.00
_cell.angle_beta   90.00
_cell.angle_gamma   90.00
#
_symmetry.space_group_name_H-M   'P 1'
#
loop_
_entity.id
_entity.type
_entity.pdbx_description
1 polymer ?
#
loop_
_entity_poly.entity_id
_entity_poly.type
_entity_poly.pdbx_seq_one_letter_code
_entity_poly.pdbx_strand_id
1 'polypeptide(L)' 'MTPKLHQLLLDRLRQQGINTEEAPALLRDLSKILESSPGIDSAAASSKLQLLGWNGVTLDYQSFQLALAWMELGNKKGDL' A
#
# COMPACT_ATOMS: atom_id res chain seq x y z
N MET A 1 1.64 14.99 -12.35
CA MET A 1 3.06 14.64 -12.13
C MET A 1 3.22 14.16 -10.69
N THR A 2 3.28 12.85 -10.45
CA THR A 2 3.57 12.26 -9.11
C THR A 2 4.38 10.95 -9.22
N PRO A 3 5.32 10.79 -10.19
CA PRO A 3 6.11 9.56 -10.30
C PRO A 3 6.95 9.28 -9.03
N LYS A 4 7.27 10.33 -8.26
CA LYS A 4 8.07 10.24 -7.04
C LYS A 4 7.40 9.44 -5.93
N LEU A 5 6.08 9.54 -5.77
CA LEU A 5 5.37 8.91 -4.65
C LEU A 5 5.23 7.40 -4.87
N HIS A 6 4.89 7.03 -6.11
CA HIS A 6 4.88 5.62 -6.53
C HIS A 6 6.28 5.00 -6.48
N GLN A 7 7.31 5.71 -6.97
CA GLN A 7 8.69 5.21 -6.89
C GLN A 7 9.18 5.05 -5.46
N LEU A 8 8.84 5.99 -4.56
CA LEU A 8 9.22 5.89 -3.15
C LEU A 8 8.55 4.70 -2.47
N LEU A 9 7.26 4.47 -2.75
CA LEU A 9 6.52 3.32 -2.24
C LEU A 9 7.11 2.01 -2.76
N LEU A 10 7.43 1.93 -4.06
CA LEU A 10 8.11 0.77 -4.66
C LEU A 10 9.49 0.52 -4.05
N ASP A 11 10.29 1.57 -3.82
CA ASP A 11 11.60 1.40 -3.21
C ASP A 11 11.49 0.90 -1.76
N ARG A 12 10.51 1.41 -1.00
CA ARG A 12 10.20 0.91 0.35
C ARG A 12 9.78 -0.56 0.33
N LEU A 13 8.83 -0.92 -0.53
CA LEU A 13 8.38 -2.31 -0.69
C LEU A 13 9.57 -3.22 -1.07
N ARG A 14 10.45 -2.76 -1.96
CA ARG A 14 11.67 -3.48 -2.34
C ARG A 14 12.64 -3.65 -1.16
N GLN A 15 12.79 -2.65 -0.29
CA GLN A 15 13.56 -2.79 0.95
C GLN A 15 12.99 -3.83 1.91
N GLN A 16 11.70 -4.15 1.79
CA GLN A 16 11.02 -5.21 2.56
C GLN A 16 11.04 -6.58 1.87
N GLY A 17 11.73 -6.70 0.74
CA GLY A 17 11.81 -7.95 -0.03
C GLY A 17 10.64 -8.17 -1.00
N ILE A 18 9.78 -7.16 -1.21
CA ILE A 18 8.70 -7.24 -2.19
C ILE A 18 9.24 -6.87 -3.57
N ASN A 19 9.06 -7.79 -4.52
CA ASN A 19 9.45 -7.54 -5.89
C ASN A 19 8.55 -6.47 -6.53
N THR A 20 9.11 -5.69 -7.45
CA THR A 20 8.36 -4.67 -8.20
C THR A 20 7.17 -5.25 -8.96
N GLU A 21 7.23 -6.53 -9.31
CA GLU A 21 6.15 -7.29 -9.97
C GLU A 21 5.00 -7.65 -9.02
N GLU A 22 5.30 -7.79 -7.73
CA GLU A 22 4.35 -8.14 -6.67
C GLU A 22 3.73 -6.91 -6.01
N ALA A 23 4.43 -5.77 -6.04
CA ALA A 23 3.96 -4.50 -5.53
C ALA A 23 2.54 -4.10 -5.98
N PRO A 24 2.14 -4.20 -7.27
CA PRO A 24 0.77 -3.88 -7.66
C PRO A 24 -0.28 -4.82 -7.05
N ALA A 25 0.05 -6.10 -6.84
CA ALA A 25 -0.85 -7.05 -6.18
C ALA A 25 -1.03 -6.70 -4.71
N LEU A 26 0.06 -6.38 -4.01
CA LEU A 26 0.05 -5.93 -2.63
C LEU A 26 -0.77 -4.65 -2.45
N LEU A 27 -0.60 -3.66 -3.32
CA LEU A 27 -1.35 -2.40 -3.28
C LEU A 27 -2.84 -2.63 -3.52
N ARG A 28 -3.19 -3.57 -4.40
CA ARG A 28 -4.59 -3.95 -4.65
C ARG A 28 -5.21 -4.59 -3.40
N ASP A 29 -4.52 -5.48 -2.72
CA ASP A 29 -5.03 -6.10 -1.50
C ASP A 29 -5.12 -5.11 -0.35
N LEU A 30 -4.15 -4.19 -0.23
CA LEU A 30 -4.22 -3.09 0.71
C LEU A 30 -5.42 -2.17 0.44
N SER A 31 -5.72 -1.86 -0.83
CA SER A 31 -6.93 -1.10 -1.20
C SER A 31 -8.19 -1.79 -0.70
N LYS A 32 -8.35 -3.09 -0.96
CA LYS A 32 -9.52 -3.85 -0.48
C LYS A 32 -9.65 -3.83 1.04
N ILE A 33 -8.53 -3.93 1.75
CA ILE A 33 -8.50 -3.85 3.23
C ILE A 33 -9.01 -2.47 3.69
N LEU A 34 -8.55 -1.40 3.05
CA LEU A 34 -8.96 -0.03 3.36
C LEU A 34 -10.43 0.24 3.01
N GLU A 35 -10.90 -0.28 1.88
CA GLU A 35 -12.31 -0.22 1.47
C GLU A 35 -13.22 -0.96 2.46
N SER A 36 -12.76 -2.11 2.97
CA SER A 36 -13.53 -2.92 3.93
C SER A 36 -13.41 -2.44 5.38
N SER A 37 -12.40 -1.63 5.69
CA SER A 37 -12.11 -1.16 7.04
C SER A 37 -11.52 0.27 6.98
N PRO A 38 -12.35 1.27 6.70
CA PRO A 38 -11.90 2.66 6.67
C PRO A 38 -11.39 3.07 8.06
N GLY A 39 -10.21 3.68 8.12
CA GLY A 39 -9.56 4.08 9.37
C GLY A 39 -8.79 2.98 10.09
N ILE A 40 -8.53 1.85 9.44
CA ILE A 40 -7.60 0.83 9.96
C ILE A 40 -6.21 1.42 10.20
N ASP A 41 -5.59 1.05 11.31
CA ASP A 41 -4.20 1.43 11.60
C ASP A 41 -3.19 0.61 10.78
N SER A 42 -2.01 1.19 10.55
CA SER A 42 -0.86 0.58 9.88
C SER A 42 -0.50 -0.83 10.39
N ALA A 43 -0.54 -1.07 11.70
CA ALA A 43 -0.25 -2.39 12.28
C ALA A 43 -1.34 -3.41 11.94
N ALA A 44 -2.61 -3.00 12.00
CA ALA A 44 -3.73 -3.87 11.67
C ALA A 44 -3.80 -4.17 10.16
N ALA A 45 -3.46 -3.19 9.31
CA ALA A 45 -3.32 -3.37 7.87
C ALA A 45 -2.19 -4.36 7.55
N SER A 46 -1.04 -4.23 8.21
CA SER A 46 0.09 -5.16 8.07
C SER A 46 -0.31 -6.59 8.44
N SER A 47 -0.98 -6.77 9.58
CA SER A 47 -1.47 -8.08 10.01
C SER A 47 -2.43 -8.70 8.99
N LYS A 48 -3.34 -7.90 8.41
CA LYS A 48 -4.25 -8.39 7.35
C LYS A 48 -3.50 -8.78 6.08
N LEU A 49 -2.48 -8.01 5.67
CA LEU A 49 -1.65 -8.38 4.53
C LEU A 49 -0.90 -9.70 4.76
N GLN A 50 -0.36 -9.90 5.96
CA GLN A 50 0.29 -11.17 6.33
C GLN A 50 -0.69 -12.35 6.24
N LEU A 51 -1.93 -12.17 6.69
CA LEU A 51 -2.99 -13.18 6.55
C LEU A 51 -3.34 -13.51 5.08
N LEU A 52 -3.09 -12.59 4.15
CA LEU A 52 -3.26 -12.79 2.71
C LEU A 52 -2.05 -13.47 2.04
N GLY A 53 -0.99 -13.75 2.79
CA GLY A 53 0.23 -14.39 2.29
C GLY A 53 1.41 -13.43 2.10
N TRP A 54 1.25 -12.14 2.38
CA TRP A 54 2.33 -11.15 2.36
C TRP A 54 3.21 -11.24 3.61
N ASN A 55 3.79 -12.42 3.84
CA ASN A 55 4.65 -12.70 4.98
C ASN A 55 5.96 -11.90 4.83
N GLY A 56 6.23 -11.01 5.78
CA GLY A 56 7.41 -10.13 5.76
C GLY A 56 7.12 -8.66 5.40
N VAL A 57 5.90 -8.36 4.94
CA VAL A 57 5.47 -6.98 4.74
C VAL A 57 5.08 -6.36 6.07
N THR A 58 5.74 -5.25 6.39
CA THR A 58 5.40 -4.42 7.55
C THR A 58 5.15 -3.00 7.06
N LEU A 59 3.89 -2.61 6.93
CA LEU A 59 3.57 -1.22 6.66
C LEU A 59 3.80 -0.43 7.94
N ASP A 60 5.00 0.12 8.09
CA ASP A 60 5.24 1.16 9.08
C ASP A 60 4.36 2.37 8.78
N TYR A 61 4.19 3.25 9.78
CA TYR A 61 3.31 4.42 9.64
C TYR A 61 3.62 5.27 8.39
N GLN A 62 4.89 5.47 8.04
CA GLN A 62 5.25 6.26 6.86
C GLN A 62 4.89 5.53 5.56
N SER A 63 5.21 4.24 5.46
CA SER A 63 4.86 3.41 4.30
C SER A 63 3.35 3.32 4.11
N PHE A 64 2.59 3.23 5.20
CA PHE A 64 1.13 3.24 5.19
C PHE A 64 0.56 4.58 4.71
N GLN A 65 1.05 5.71 5.24
CA GLN A 65 0.64 7.05 4.78
C GLN A 65 0.97 7.29 3.30
N LEU A 66 2.12 6.79 2.82
CA LEU A 66 2.48 6.86 1.40
C LEU A 66 1.51 6.05 0.53
N ALA A 67 1.15 4.83 0.96
CA ALA A 67 0.19 4.00 0.26
C ALA A 67 -1.19 4.67 0.20
N LEU A 68 -1.66 5.23 1.31
CA LEU A 68 -2.92 6.01 1.36
C LEU A 68 -2.90 7.19 0.39
N ALA A 69 -1.86 8.03 0.47
CA ALA A 69 -1.72 9.18 -0.42
C ALA A 69 -1.65 8.78 -1.90
N TRP A 70 -1.01 7.64 -2.22
CA TRP A 70 -0.99 7.08 -3.58
C TRP A 70 -2.39 6.62 -4.04
N MET A 71 -3.15 5.94 -3.17
CA MET A 71 -4.51 5.48 -3.47
C MET A 71 -5.49 6.64 -3.63
N GLU A 72 -5.44 7.65 -2.75
CA GLU A 72 -6.28 8.85 -2.85
C GLU A 72 -6.00 9.63 -4.14
N LEU A 73 -4.74 9.70 -4.55
CA LEU A 73 -4.34 10.30 -5.81
C LEU A 73 -4.89 9.51 -7.02
N GLY A 74 -4.92 8.19 -6.95
CA GLY A 74 -5.52 7.33 -7.96
C GLY A 74 -7.04 7.48 -8.04
N ASN A 75 -7.70 7.60 -6.89
CA ASN A 75 -9.16 7.74 -6.78
C ASN A 75 -9.67 9.10 -7.31
N LYS A 76 -8.90 10.18 -7.12
CA LYS A 76 -9.19 11.51 -7.72
C LYS A 76 -9.18 11.56 -9.24
N LYS A 77 -8.72 10.52 -9.93
CA LYS A 77 -8.74 10.44 -11.39
C LYS A 77 -10.04 9.89 -11.98
N GLY A 78 -10.99 9.49 -11.14
CA GLY A 78 -12.33 9.02 -11.55
C GLY A 78 -13.44 10.09 -11.50
N ASP A 79 -13.12 11.34 -11.14
CA ASP A 79 -14.09 12.42 -10.90
C ASP A 79 -13.91 13.61 -11.89
N LEU A 80 -13.54 13.32 -13.15
CA LEU A 80 -13.44 14.29 -14.24
C LEU A 80 -14.01 13.74 -15.55
#